data_AF-A0A955DXM8-F1
#
_entry.id   AF-A0A955DXM8-F1
#
_cell.length_a   1.000
_cell.length_b   1.000
_cell.length_c   1.000
_cell.angle_alpha   90.00
_cell.angle_beta   90.00
_cell.angle_gamma   90.00
#
_symmetry.space_group_name_H-M   'P 1'
#
loop_
_entity.id
_entity.type
_entity.pdbx_description
1 polymer ?
#
loop_
_entity_poly.entity_id
_entity_poly.type
_entity_poly.pdbx_seq_one_letter_code
_entity_poly.pdbx_strand_id
1 'polypeptide(L)'
;RGDPNADFDGSGHCWVTDNGTGNFDLDGGPTILTTSAFDLSADANPVLSYAWWFTNDDGDDMMTVEASSDDGVTWTVLNVHTDTAGWQQAAVDLSGLTLTDTMRFRFVAADQPNNSLTEAAIDAFRLEAYGCGCAADLNGDTVLDIFDILEFLGRFGNGDLGADWNGDTILDIFDVTAYLSDFDACS
;
A
#
# COMPACT_ATOMS: atom_id res chain seq x y z
N ARG A 1 -24.58 2.73 17.84
CA ARG A 1 -25.50 2.20 16.80
C ARG A 1 -25.16 2.91 15.50
N GLY A 2 -24.02 2.56 14.93
CA GLY A 2 -23.44 3.25 13.77
C GLY A 2 -22.79 2.31 12.77
N ASP A 3 -22.97 0.98 12.86
CA ASP A 3 -22.49 0.07 11.83
C ASP A 3 -22.92 0.56 10.43
N PRO A 4 -21.98 0.71 9.48
CA PRO A 4 -22.35 1.11 8.14
C PRO A 4 -23.30 0.08 7.53
N ASN A 5 -24.43 0.54 7.00
CA ASN A 5 -25.51 -0.31 6.48
C ASN A 5 -25.09 -1.19 5.27
N ALA A 6 -23.88 -0.99 4.74
CA ALA A 6 -23.22 -1.79 3.72
C ALA A 6 -21.70 -1.52 3.78
N ASP A 7 -20.92 -2.48 3.29
CA ASP A 7 -19.52 -2.28 2.92
C ASP A 7 -19.41 -1.23 1.80
N PHE A 8 -18.25 -0.59 1.69
CA PHE A 8 -18.05 0.57 0.83
C PHE A 8 -18.25 0.24 -0.66
N ASP A 9 -17.78 -0.92 -1.10
CA ASP A 9 -17.73 -1.29 -2.52
C ASP A 9 -18.69 -2.43 -2.92
N GLY A 10 -19.44 -2.99 -1.96
CA GLY A 10 -20.37 -4.09 -2.21
C GLY A 10 -19.70 -5.44 -2.45
N SER A 11 -18.41 -5.58 -2.11
CA SER A 11 -17.63 -6.82 -2.18
C SER A 11 -18.01 -7.87 -1.12
N GLY A 12 -18.68 -7.46 -0.04
CA GLY A 12 -18.92 -8.25 1.15
C GLY A 12 -17.71 -8.38 2.08
N HIS A 13 -16.66 -7.58 1.88
CA HIS A 13 -15.38 -7.67 2.60
C HIS A 13 -14.97 -6.33 3.22
N CYS A 14 -15.60 -5.95 4.34
CA CYS A 14 -15.12 -4.85 5.17
C CYS A 14 -14.41 -5.36 6.43
N TRP A 15 -13.41 -4.63 6.91
CA TRP A 15 -12.78 -4.88 8.21
C TRP A 15 -13.42 -3.95 9.24
N VAL A 16 -14.35 -4.51 10.00
CA VAL A 16 -15.03 -3.85 11.12
C VAL A 16 -14.41 -4.29 12.45
N THR A 17 -14.49 -3.43 13.46
CA THR A 17 -13.97 -3.75 14.80
C THR A 17 -14.76 -4.88 15.48
N ASP A 18 -16.02 -5.15 15.07
CA ASP A 18 -16.73 -6.43 15.30
C ASP A 18 -18.02 -6.54 14.42
N ASN A 19 -18.55 -7.76 14.20
CA ASN A 19 -19.75 -8.04 13.38
C ASN A 19 -20.81 -8.84 14.17
N GLY A 20 -21.58 -8.17 15.04
CA GLY A 20 -22.57 -8.81 15.93
C GLY A 20 -23.79 -7.93 16.28
N THR A 21 -24.70 -8.41 17.15
CA THR A 21 -25.84 -7.64 17.72
C THR A 21 -25.70 -7.44 19.25
N GLY A 22 -25.52 -6.21 19.75
CA GLY A 22 -25.06 -5.90 21.12
C GLY A 22 -24.44 -4.48 21.29
N ASN A 23 -23.93 -4.17 22.49
CA ASN A 23 -23.16 -2.94 22.80
C ASN A 23 -21.69 -3.25 22.50
N PHE A 24 -21.13 -2.63 21.45
CA PHE A 24 -19.83 -2.99 20.87
C PHE A 24 -18.85 -1.82 20.87
N ASP A 25 -18.89 -1.10 21.98
CA ASP A 25 -17.99 -0.03 22.31
C ASP A 25 -16.52 -0.51 22.35
N LEU A 26 -15.58 0.40 22.10
CA LEU A 26 -14.14 0.18 22.26
C LEU A 26 -13.74 0.19 23.75
N ASP A 27 -14.37 -0.68 24.53
CA ASP A 27 -14.26 -0.74 25.99
C ASP A 27 -12.86 -1.18 26.46
N GLY A 28 -11.91 -0.23 26.56
CA GLY A 28 -10.71 -0.37 27.38
C GLY A 28 -9.34 -0.30 26.68
N GLY A 29 -9.26 0.22 25.46
CA GLY A 29 -7.97 0.50 24.82
C GLY A 29 -8.05 0.66 23.31
N PRO A 30 -6.92 0.97 22.65
CA PRO A 30 -6.91 1.06 21.20
C PRO A 30 -7.25 -0.30 20.58
N THR A 31 -8.25 -0.34 19.71
CA THR A 31 -8.37 -1.42 18.73
C THR A 31 -7.42 -1.13 17.60
N ILE A 32 -6.51 -2.07 17.36
CA ILE A 32 -5.45 -1.95 16.37
C ILE A 32 -5.65 -3.02 15.30
N LEU A 33 -5.83 -2.57 14.07
CA LEU A 33 -5.84 -3.42 12.89
C LEU A 33 -4.52 -3.25 12.15
N THR A 34 -3.68 -4.28 12.15
CA THR A 34 -2.35 -4.26 11.52
C THR A 34 -2.30 -5.17 10.32
N THR A 35 -1.73 -4.71 9.21
CA THR A 35 -1.53 -5.50 8.00
C THR A 35 -0.42 -6.55 8.15
N SER A 36 -0.34 -7.50 7.21
CA SER A 36 0.92 -8.18 6.92
C SER A 36 1.99 -7.19 6.44
N ALA A 37 3.24 -7.65 6.35
CA ALA A 37 4.28 -6.87 5.70
C ALA A 37 4.05 -6.79 4.18
N PHE A 38 4.45 -5.68 3.59
CA PHE A 38 4.54 -5.42 2.16
C PHE A 38 5.98 -5.06 1.81
N ASP A 39 6.43 -5.54 0.65
CA ASP A 39 7.68 -5.06 0.08
C ASP A 39 7.39 -3.84 -0.79
N LEU A 40 7.91 -2.69 -0.37
CA LEU A 40 7.87 -1.44 -1.13
C LEU A 40 9.28 -0.91 -1.43
N SER A 41 10.31 -1.74 -1.22
CA SER A 41 11.72 -1.30 -1.29
C SER A 41 12.13 -0.81 -2.68
N ALA A 42 11.45 -1.29 -3.73
CA ALA A 42 11.69 -0.94 -5.13
C ALA A 42 10.70 0.12 -5.69
N ASP A 43 9.76 0.61 -4.87
CA ASP A 43 8.74 1.54 -5.32
C ASP A 43 9.21 2.99 -5.30
N ALA A 44 8.92 3.73 -6.37
CA ALA A 44 9.28 5.14 -6.45
C ALA A 44 8.20 6.08 -5.89
N ASN A 45 6.92 5.75 -6.13
CA ASN A 45 5.77 6.59 -5.73
C ASN A 45 4.59 5.73 -5.25
N PRO A 46 4.74 4.94 -4.17
CA PRO A 46 3.64 4.13 -3.68
C PRO A 46 2.56 5.01 -3.03
N VAL A 47 1.30 4.66 -3.24
CA VAL A 47 0.13 5.35 -2.68
C VAL A 47 -0.70 4.35 -1.88
N LEU A 48 -0.93 4.66 -0.60
CA LEU A 48 -1.89 3.96 0.23
C LEU A 48 -3.27 4.63 0.07
N SER A 49 -4.31 3.87 -0.22
CA SER A 49 -5.69 4.34 -0.24
C SER A 49 -6.61 3.43 0.57
N TYR A 50 -7.67 4.01 1.13
CA TYR A 50 -8.65 3.30 1.96
C TYR A 50 -9.93 4.11 2.09
N ALA A 51 -11.04 3.41 2.31
CA ALA A 51 -12.27 3.97 2.84
C ALA A 51 -12.27 3.87 4.36
N TRP A 52 -12.80 4.91 5.01
CA TRP A 52 -12.87 4.97 6.46
C TRP A 52 -14.18 5.57 6.94
N TRP A 53 -14.63 5.10 8.09
CA TRP A 53 -15.71 5.69 8.85
C TRP A 53 -15.32 5.69 10.32
N PHE A 54 -15.56 6.81 10.99
CA PHE A 54 -15.27 6.98 12.40
C PHE A 54 -16.39 7.82 13.01
N THR A 55 -16.92 7.39 14.15
CA THR A 55 -17.80 8.20 14.96
C THR A 55 -17.37 8.18 16.42
N ASN A 56 -17.54 9.32 17.07
CA ASN A 56 -17.35 9.51 18.50
C ASN A 56 -18.36 10.60 18.93
N ASP A 57 -19.10 10.38 20.01
CA ASP A 57 -20.27 11.20 20.38
C ASP A 57 -19.99 12.36 21.35
N ASP A 58 -18.73 12.56 21.78
CA ASP A 58 -18.30 13.66 22.65
C ASP A 58 -17.15 14.53 22.08
N GLY A 59 -16.61 14.14 20.92
CA GLY A 59 -15.69 14.84 20.05
C GLY A 59 -14.21 14.79 20.44
N ASP A 60 -13.79 13.92 21.36
CA ASP A 60 -12.41 13.89 21.89
C ASP A 60 -11.53 12.74 21.37
N ASP A 61 -12.10 11.66 20.83
CA ASP A 61 -11.33 10.56 20.26
C ASP A 61 -11.00 10.75 18.78
N MET A 62 -9.95 10.04 18.34
CA MET A 62 -9.47 10.06 16.97
C MET A 62 -9.04 8.66 16.52
N MET A 63 -9.12 8.43 15.21
CA MET A 63 -8.50 7.29 14.57
C MET A 63 -7.22 7.72 13.86
N THR A 64 -6.09 7.06 14.13
CA THR A 64 -4.83 7.28 13.41
C THR A 64 -4.57 6.17 12.40
N VAL A 65 -3.91 6.56 11.31
CA VAL A 65 -3.34 5.63 10.32
C VAL A 65 -1.84 5.78 10.37
N GLU A 66 -1.12 4.68 10.52
CA GLU A 66 0.30 4.67 10.78
C GLU A 66 1.04 3.68 9.89
N ALA A 67 2.30 3.97 9.59
CA ALA A 67 3.21 3.10 8.86
C ALA A 67 4.45 2.77 9.68
N SER A 68 4.96 1.55 9.51
CA SER A 68 6.24 1.10 10.03
C SER A 68 7.11 0.62 8.87
N SER A 69 8.39 0.97 8.90
CA SER A 69 9.41 0.52 7.95
C SER A 69 10.39 -0.50 8.55
N ASP A 70 10.14 -0.94 9.79
CA ASP A 70 11.03 -1.78 10.60
C ASP A 70 10.27 -2.96 11.23
N ASP A 71 9.37 -3.57 10.44
CA ASP A 71 8.55 -4.72 10.83
C ASP A 71 7.71 -4.51 12.11
N GLY A 72 7.25 -3.28 12.35
CA GLY A 72 6.35 -2.91 13.43
C GLY A 72 7.05 -2.46 14.72
N VAL A 73 8.37 -2.25 14.73
CA VAL A 73 9.12 -1.79 15.91
C VAL A 73 8.84 -0.31 16.21
N THR A 74 8.85 0.54 15.17
CA THR A 74 8.50 1.96 15.25
C THR A 74 7.40 2.32 14.25
N TRP A 75 6.63 3.36 14.56
CA TRP A 75 5.45 3.76 13.79
C TRP A 75 5.45 5.27 13.55
N THR A 76 5.16 5.65 12.31
CA THR A 76 5.00 7.04 11.85
C THR A 76 3.54 7.29 11.51
N VAL A 77 2.96 8.37 12.04
CA VAL A 77 1.57 8.75 11.73
C VAL A 77 1.49 9.30 10.30
N LEU A 78 0.63 8.69 9.50
CA LEU A 78 0.31 9.11 8.15
C LEU A 78 -0.87 10.08 8.12
N ASN A 79 -1.95 9.72 8.81
CA ASN A 79 -3.19 10.51 8.88
C ASN A 79 -3.83 10.41 10.27
N VAL A 80 -4.64 11.42 10.59
CA VAL A 80 -5.50 11.48 11.77
C VAL A 80 -6.91 11.83 11.31
N HIS A 81 -7.87 11.04 11.76
CA HIS A 81 -9.28 11.14 11.39
C HIS A 81 -10.15 11.37 12.61
N THR A 82 -11.17 12.21 12.46
CA THR A 82 -12.16 12.57 13.48
C THR A 82 -13.57 12.21 13.00
N ASP A 83 -14.60 12.49 13.81
CA ASP A 83 -16.00 12.13 13.54
C ASP A 83 -16.48 12.45 12.11
N THR A 84 -17.25 11.52 11.54
CA THR A 84 -17.80 11.59 10.18
C THR A 84 -19.27 11.18 10.11
N ALA A 85 -20.03 11.85 9.25
CA ALA A 85 -21.43 11.53 8.97
C ALA A 85 -21.63 10.28 8.07
N GLY A 86 -20.56 9.60 7.65
CA GLY A 86 -20.59 8.44 6.76
C GLY A 86 -19.23 8.17 6.11
N TRP A 87 -19.13 7.09 5.33
CA TRP A 87 -17.90 6.67 4.67
C TRP A 87 -17.20 7.81 3.92
N GLN A 88 -15.92 7.97 4.21
CA GLN A 88 -14.98 8.86 3.52
C GLN A 88 -13.90 8.02 2.83
N GLN A 89 -13.16 8.63 1.91
CA GLN A 89 -11.97 8.04 1.31
C GLN A 89 -10.75 8.88 1.64
N ALA A 90 -9.60 8.23 1.76
CA ALA A 90 -8.31 8.88 1.88
C ALA A 90 -7.27 8.19 0.98
N ALA A 91 -6.32 8.98 0.51
CA ALA A 91 -5.13 8.52 -0.17
C ALA A 91 -3.91 9.25 0.40
N VAL A 92 -2.82 8.52 0.62
CA VAL A 92 -1.56 9.01 1.19
C VAL A 92 -0.43 8.61 0.25
N ASP A 93 0.30 9.60 -0.23
CA ASP A 93 1.58 9.41 -0.92
C ASP A 93 2.65 8.99 0.10
N LEU A 94 3.27 7.84 -0.14
CA LEU A 94 4.26 7.25 0.76
C LEU A 94 5.70 7.53 0.31
N SER A 95 5.91 8.24 -0.81
CA SER A 95 7.25 8.56 -1.34
C SER A 95 8.14 9.35 -0.38
N GLY A 96 7.54 10.00 0.63
CA GLY A 96 8.26 10.71 1.69
C GLY A 96 8.79 9.82 2.83
N LEU A 97 8.48 8.53 2.85
CA LEU A 97 8.94 7.59 3.88
C LEU A 97 10.21 6.85 3.46
N THR A 98 10.91 6.27 4.42
CA THR A 98 11.90 5.23 4.12
C THR A 98 11.16 3.94 3.77
N LEU A 99 11.18 3.57 2.49
CA LEU A 99 10.51 2.36 1.99
C LEU A 99 11.43 1.13 2.15
N THR A 100 10.85 0.02 2.61
CA THR A 100 11.58 -1.24 2.88
C THR A 100 10.77 -2.45 2.42
N ASP A 101 11.38 -3.63 2.52
CA ASP A 101 10.75 -4.94 2.25
C ASP A 101 9.81 -5.41 3.37
N THR A 102 9.72 -4.63 4.45
CA THR A 102 9.05 -4.98 5.71
C THR A 102 8.05 -3.91 6.13
N MET A 103 7.48 -3.18 5.16
CA MET A 103 6.52 -2.12 5.41
C MET A 103 5.21 -2.67 6.00
N ARG A 104 4.72 -2.09 7.08
CA ARG A 104 3.42 -2.42 7.68
C ARG A 104 2.58 -1.18 7.87
N PHE A 105 1.27 -1.35 7.79
CA PHE A 105 0.30 -0.31 8.08
C PHE A 105 -0.61 -0.73 9.22
N ARG A 106 -1.05 0.23 10.03
CA ARG A 106 -2.07 -0.03 11.03
C ARG A 106 -3.06 1.12 11.16
N PHE A 107 -4.26 0.75 11.55
CA PHE A 107 -5.35 1.66 11.90
C PHE A 107 -5.58 1.53 13.40
N VAL A 108 -5.57 2.64 14.11
CA VAL A 108 -5.67 2.69 15.58
C VAL A 108 -6.83 3.59 15.93
N ALA A 109 -7.87 3.04 16.55
CA ALA A 109 -8.96 3.80 17.15
C ALA A 109 -8.96 3.50 18.64
N ALA A 110 -9.05 4.52 19.49
CA ALA A 110 -9.10 4.37 20.94
C ALA A 110 -10.19 5.28 21.50
N ASP A 111 -10.87 4.79 22.53
CA ASP A 111 -11.77 5.56 23.40
C ASP A 111 -11.04 5.83 24.72
N GLN A 112 -10.39 7.00 24.81
CA GLN A 112 -9.53 7.35 25.95
C GLN A 112 -9.64 8.83 26.38
N PRO A 113 -10.25 9.11 27.55
CA PRO A 113 -10.79 8.17 28.52
C PRO A 113 -12.00 7.38 27.97
N ASN A 114 -12.34 6.23 28.54
CA ASN A 114 -13.53 5.47 28.11
C ASN A 114 -14.80 6.22 28.57
N ASN A 115 -15.19 7.22 27.78
CA ASN A 115 -16.31 8.11 28.06
C ASN A 115 -17.20 8.39 26.85
N SER A 116 -16.85 7.85 25.69
CA SER A 116 -17.56 8.07 24.46
C SER A 116 -18.11 6.76 23.90
N LEU A 117 -19.13 6.85 23.04
CA LEU A 117 -19.44 5.78 22.11
C LEU A 117 -18.57 5.97 20.85
N THR A 118 -17.42 5.31 20.83
CA THR A 118 -16.51 5.35 19.68
C THR A 118 -16.62 4.08 18.85
N GLU A 119 -16.96 4.23 17.56
CA GLU A 119 -17.01 3.15 16.58
C GLU A 119 -16.14 3.54 15.36
N ALA A 120 -15.41 2.57 14.80
CA ALA A 120 -14.52 2.78 13.65
C ALA A 120 -14.64 1.62 12.65
N ALA A 121 -14.55 1.94 11.36
CA ALA A 121 -14.55 0.96 10.29
C ALA A 121 -13.57 1.36 9.18
N ILE A 122 -12.91 0.36 8.61
CA ILE A 122 -12.00 0.50 7.47
C ILE A 122 -12.45 -0.44 6.36
N ASP A 123 -12.40 0.05 5.14
CA ASP A 123 -12.74 -0.74 3.96
C ASP A 123 -11.90 -0.30 2.76
N ALA A 124 -11.98 -1.04 1.66
CA ALA A 124 -11.32 -0.72 0.39
C ALA A 124 -9.82 -0.38 0.55
N PHE A 125 -9.12 -1.07 1.46
CA PHE A 125 -7.67 -0.93 1.62
C PHE A 125 -6.99 -1.33 0.32
N ARG A 126 -6.22 -0.41 -0.25
CA ARG A 126 -5.46 -0.63 -1.47
C ARG A 126 -4.10 0.05 -1.37
N LEU A 127 -3.06 -0.72 -1.65
CA LEU A 127 -1.71 -0.23 -1.82
C LEU A 127 -1.38 -0.26 -3.32
N GLU A 128 -1.27 0.92 -3.92
CA GLU A 128 -0.81 1.07 -5.31
C GLU A 128 0.68 1.33 -5.29
N ALA A 129 1.42 0.31 -5.69
CA ALA A 129 2.87 0.34 -5.75
C ALA A 129 3.23 0.38 -7.25
N TYR A 130 3.80 1.49 -7.70
CA TYR A 130 4.39 1.58 -9.02
C TYR A 130 5.88 1.32 -8.84
N GLY A 131 6.22 0.04 -8.79
CA GLY A 131 7.59 -0.35 -9.00
C GLY A 131 7.96 0.20 -10.36
N CYS A 132 9.07 0.92 -10.44
CA CYS A 132 9.91 0.62 -11.59
C CYS A 132 10.29 -0.85 -11.37
N GLY A 133 9.43 -1.78 -11.80
CA GLY A 133 9.82 -3.17 -11.97
C GLY A 133 11.16 -3.13 -12.68
N CYS A 134 12.08 -4.03 -12.29
CA CYS A 134 13.42 -4.02 -12.85
C CYS A 134 13.35 -3.66 -14.33
N ALA A 135 14.12 -2.68 -14.80
CA ALA A 135 14.00 -2.27 -16.20
C ALA A 135 14.16 -3.48 -17.15
N ALA A 136 14.88 -4.50 -16.68
CA ALA A 136 15.07 -5.77 -17.37
C ALA A 136 13.87 -6.74 -17.34
N ASP A 137 12.84 -6.55 -16.50
CA ASP A 137 11.52 -7.22 -16.59
C ASP A 137 10.74 -6.58 -17.75
N LEU A 138 10.90 -7.17 -18.92
CA LEU A 138 10.41 -6.62 -20.17
C LEU A 138 9.01 -7.10 -20.52
N ASN A 139 8.57 -8.22 -19.94
CA ASN A 139 7.25 -8.77 -20.18
C ASN A 139 6.21 -8.26 -19.13
N GLY A 140 6.67 -7.63 -18.05
CA GLY A 140 5.87 -6.99 -17.01
C GLY A 140 5.16 -7.99 -16.09
N ASP A 141 5.64 -9.23 -15.99
CA ASP A 141 5.06 -10.28 -15.16
C ASP A 141 5.64 -10.34 -13.75
N THR A 142 6.54 -9.40 -13.41
CA THR A 142 7.21 -9.25 -12.10
C THR A 142 8.21 -10.37 -11.77
N VAL A 143 8.50 -11.25 -12.73
CA VAL A 143 9.46 -12.36 -12.57
C VAL A 143 10.58 -12.18 -13.58
N LEU A 144 11.78 -11.91 -13.06
CA LEU A 144 12.96 -11.81 -13.91
C LEU A 144 13.43 -13.20 -14.36
N ASP A 145 13.16 -13.57 -15.61
CA ASP A 145 13.53 -14.88 -16.14
C ASP A 145 13.91 -14.88 -17.64
N ILE A 146 13.95 -16.06 -18.24
CA ILE A 146 14.34 -16.22 -19.65
C ILE A 146 13.36 -15.52 -20.61
N PHE A 147 12.10 -15.33 -20.22
CA PHE A 147 11.09 -14.67 -21.05
C PHE A 147 11.42 -13.18 -21.25
N ASP A 148 12.04 -12.52 -20.28
CA ASP A 148 12.51 -11.14 -20.44
C ASP A 148 13.69 -11.04 -21.40
N ILE A 149 14.64 -11.96 -21.28
CA ILE A 149 15.78 -12.05 -22.18
C ILE A 149 15.28 -12.30 -23.61
N LEU A 150 14.28 -13.17 -23.78
CA LEU A 150 13.67 -13.43 -25.09
C LEU A 150 12.96 -12.20 -25.65
N GLU A 151 12.29 -11.40 -24.82
CA GLU A 151 11.68 -10.14 -25.22
C GLU A 151 12.74 -9.11 -25.65
N PHE A 152 13.84 -8.97 -24.90
CA PHE A 152 14.99 -8.12 -25.27
C PHE A 152 15.58 -8.54 -26.62
N LEU A 153 15.90 -9.83 -26.79
CA LEU A 153 16.46 -10.35 -28.04
C LEU A 153 15.51 -10.20 -29.22
N GLY A 154 14.20 -10.29 -28.99
CA GLY A 154 13.17 -10.01 -29.98
C GLY A 154 13.20 -8.56 -30.46
N ARG A 155 13.26 -7.59 -29.54
CA ARG A 155 13.38 -6.16 -29.86
C ARG A 155 14.69 -5.84 -30.58
N PHE A 156 15.81 -6.33 -30.06
CA PHE A 156 17.14 -6.15 -30.63
C PHE A 156 17.23 -6.70 -32.06
N GLY A 157 16.72 -7.92 -32.29
CA GLY A 157 16.70 -8.54 -33.62
C GLY A 157 15.80 -7.84 -34.64
N ASN A 158 14.78 -7.12 -34.17
CA ASN A 158 13.86 -6.34 -35.01
C ASN A 158 14.33 -4.90 -35.26
N GLY A 159 15.44 -4.47 -34.63
CA GLY A 159 15.92 -3.10 -34.73
C GLY A 159 15.06 -2.10 -33.96
N ASP A 160 14.35 -2.54 -32.92
CA ASP A 160 13.53 -1.68 -32.07
C ASP A 160 14.42 -0.91 -31.09
N LEU A 161 14.31 0.42 -31.07
CA LEU A 161 15.04 1.28 -30.13
C LEU A 161 14.60 1.08 -28.68
N GLY A 162 13.52 0.33 -28.42
CA GLY A 162 13.24 -0.21 -27.09
C GLY A 162 14.30 -1.20 -26.56
N ALA A 163 15.28 -1.59 -27.38
CA ALA A 163 16.46 -2.36 -26.99
C ALA A 163 17.75 -1.51 -26.92
N ASP A 164 17.69 -0.19 -27.17
CA ASP A 164 18.82 0.74 -26.95
C ASP A 164 18.93 0.99 -25.44
N TRP A 165 19.74 0.17 -24.78
CA TRP A 165 19.79 0.06 -23.33
C TRP A 165 20.79 1.04 -22.71
N ASN A 166 21.80 1.44 -23.48
CA ASN A 166 22.77 2.44 -23.04
C ASN A 166 22.36 3.89 -23.42
N GLY A 167 21.33 4.04 -24.27
CA GLY A 167 20.73 5.31 -24.67
C GLY A 167 21.55 6.10 -25.70
N ASP A 168 22.43 5.44 -26.45
CA ASP A 168 23.32 6.09 -27.42
C ASP A 168 22.76 6.15 -28.85
N THR A 169 21.52 5.67 -29.05
CA THR A 169 20.77 5.61 -30.32
C THR A 169 21.29 4.60 -31.34
N ILE A 170 22.21 3.71 -30.95
CA ILE A 170 22.78 2.67 -31.80
C ILE A 170 22.56 1.31 -31.15
N LEU A 171 21.87 0.40 -31.86
CA LEU A 171 21.74 -0.98 -31.42
C LEU A 171 23.01 -1.78 -31.70
N ASP A 172 23.79 -2.07 -30.67
CA ASP A 172 24.99 -2.90 -30.74
C ASP A 172 25.22 -3.77 -29.50
N ILE A 173 26.42 -4.35 -29.38
CA ILE A 173 26.74 -5.26 -28.27
C ILE A 173 26.73 -4.56 -26.91
N PHE A 174 26.92 -3.24 -26.87
CA PHE A 174 26.94 -2.47 -25.63
C PHE A 174 25.54 -2.43 -24.99
N ASP A 175 24.46 -2.44 -25.78
CA ASP A 175 23.10 -2.59 -25.26
C ASP A 175 22.87 -3.95 -24.60
N VAL A 176 23.35 -5.01 -25.24
CA VAL A 176 23.23 -6.37 -24.69
C VAL A 176 23.97 -6.44 -23.36
N THR A 177 25.16 -5.87 -23.27
CA THR A 177 25.92 -5.86 -22.00
C THR A 177 25.29 -4.97 -20.94
N ALA A 178 24.67 -3.86 -21.31
CA ALA A 178 23.97 -2.98 -20.38
C ALA A 178 22.69 -3.65 -19.85
N TYR A 179 21.89 -4.27 -20.72
CA TYR A 179 20.72 -5.06 -20.34
C TYR A 179 21.07 -6.19 -19.38
N LEU A 180 22.11 -6.98 -19.69
CA LEU A 180 22.55 -8.06 -18.80
C LEU A 180 23.08 -7.55 -17.46
N SER A 181 23.71 -6.38 -17.43
CA SER A 181 24.13 -5.75 -16.18
C SER A 181 22.94 -5.36 -15.31
N ASP A 182 21.87 -4.83 -15.90
CA ASP A 182 20.64 -4.49 -15.18
C ASP A 182 19.88 -5.75 -14.76
N PHE A 183 19.84 -6.78 -15.61
CA PHE A 183 19.27 -8.09 -15.29
C PHE A 183 19.95 -8.71 -14.07
N ASP A 184 21.29 -8.78 -14.05
CA ASP A 184 22.04 -9.31 -12.90
C ASP A 184 21.90 -8.45 -11.63
N ALA A 185 21.69 -7.13 -11.78
CA ALA A 185 21.48 -6.23 -10.63
C ALA A 185 20.12 -6.43 -9.96
N CYS A 186 19.15 -6.99 -10.69
CA CYS A 186 17.79 -7.22 -10.24
C CYS A 186 17.47 -8.69 -9.88
N SER A 187 18.36 -9.64 -10.19
CA SER A 187 18.17 -11.09 -9.98
C SER A 187 18.55 -11.59 -8.60
#